data_AF-A0A8S3VRE9-F1
#
_entry.id   AF-A0A8S3VRE9-F1
#
_cell.length_a   1.000
_cell.length_b   1.000
_cell.length_c   1.000
_cell.angle_alpha   90.00
_cell.angle_beta   90.00
_cell.angle_gamma   90.00
#
_symmetry.space_group_name_H-M   'P 1'
#
loop_
_entity.id
_entity.type
_entity.pdbx_description
1 polymer ?
#
loop_
_entity_poly.entity_id
_entity_poly.type
_entity_poly.pdbx_seq_one_letter_code
_entity_poly.pdbx_strand_id
1 'polypeptide(L)'
;MTTVTEIWKVTVRANASMNTENLDMSNSGLKSTSPDMLNILSLNCCGIIKKLQYPEFETLLRSHDIICLVETKLDDRDEIKLPGYIFKFKNRKKIAKVKSGGNLLGYKQKYEHFIEVIDTGSKFVFWFKISSKIMNTDTDTVFGIVYIPPEYTSYASWDAFCQIEIECLDLSSRYKFVSLVGDFNGRTASEKDFLILDSHDPSNNFSDLIENSVSILDFLDIPRERKNRDIGKK
;
A
#
# COMPACT_ATOMS: atom_id res chain seq x y z
N MET A 1 -7.10 16.84 25.69
CA MET A 1 -6.92 15.37 25.61
C MET A 1 -6.87 15.00 24.13
N THR A 2 -5.68 14.89 23.57
CA THR A 2 -5.49 14.49 22.17
C THR A 2 -5.40 12.99 22.16
N THR A 3 -6.47 12.32 21.72
CA THR A 3 -6.47 10.87 21.52
C THR A 3 -5.38 10.52 20.51
N VAL A 4 -4.44 9.68 20.95
CA VAL A 4 -3.43 9.09 20.08
C VAL A 4 -4.19 8.25 19.05
N THR A 5 -4.34 8.77 17.84
CA THR A 5 -4.88 8.00 16.72
C THR A 5 -3.90 6.87 16.46
N GLU A 6 -4.34 5.63 16.62
CA GLU A 6 -3.51 4.45 16.39
C GLU A 6 -2.96 4.50 14.96
N ILE A 7 -1.63 4.50 14.88
CA ILE A 7 -0.87 4.50 13.63
C ILE A 7 -0.85 3.05 13.14
N TRP A 8 -1.76 2.71 12.24
CA TRP A 8 -1.71 1.44 11.53
C TRP A 8 -0.56 1.49 10.53
N LYS A 9 0.56 0.85 10.89
CA LYS A 9 1.76 0.75 10.07
C LYS A 9 1.84 -0.64 9.47
N VAL A 10 1.84 -0.71 8.13
CA VAL A 10 2.28 -1.91 7.41
C VAL A 10 3.58 -1.56 6.71
N THR A 11 4.64 -2.32 6.99
CA THR A 11 5.90 -2.25 6.24
C THR A 11 6.00 -3.48 5.35
N VAL A 12 5.91 -3.28 4.04
CA VAL A 12 6.17 -4.34 3.06
C VAL A 12 7.65 -4.27 2.67
N ARG A 13 8.29 -5.43 2.65
CA ARG A 13 9.69 -5.62 2.28
C ARG A 13 9.74 -6.42 0.99
N ALA A 14 10.29 -5.85 -0.07
CA ALA A 14 10.51 -6.56 -1.34
C ALA A 14 12.01 -6.58 -1.67
N ASN A 15 12.50 -7.65 -2.30
CA ASN A 15 13.89 -7.71 -2.74
C ASN A 15 14.08 -6.74 -3.90
N ALA A 16 15.01 -5.80 -3.77
CA ALA A 16 15.43 -4.97 -4.88
C ALA A 16 16.87 -5.25 -5.28
N SER A 17 17.11 -5.21 -6.59
CA SER A 17 18.42 -5.15 -7.19
C SER A 17 18.46 -3.92 -8.09
N MET A 18 19.38 -3.00 -7.82
CA MET A 18 19.72 -1.94 -8.76
C MET A 18 20.97 -2.40 -9.51
N ASN A 19 20.83 -2.78 -10.77
CA ASN A 19 22.00 -2.92 -11.65
C ASN A 19 22.55 -1.52 -11.92
N THR A 20 23.58 -1.12 -11.18
CA THR A 20 24.40 0.05 -11.46
C THR A 20 25.32 -0.27 -12.63
N GLU A 21 24.77 -0.37 -13.84
CA GLU A 21 25.57 -0.25 -15.05
C GLU A 21 25.52 1.20 -15.50
N ASN A 22 26.69 1.86 -15.45
CA ASN A 22 27.02 3.25 -15.82
C ASN A 22 27.22 4.27 -14.69
N LEU A 23 28.09 3.97 -13.72
CA LEU A 23 28.95 4.98 -13.06
C LEU A 23 30.23 4.32 -12.53
N ASP A 24 31.35 4.74 -13.11
CA ASP A 24 32.76 4.54 -12.72
C ASP A 24 33.33 3.11 -12.63
N MET A 25 33.99 2.69 -13.72
CA MET A 25 35.08 1.73 -13.66
C MET A 25 36.29 2.34 -12.94
N SER A 26 36.38 2.15 -11.62
CA SER A 26 37.65 1.90 -10.88
C SER A 26 37.44 1.86 -9.36
N ASN A 27 37.07 0.70 -8.81
CA ASN A 27 37.86 0.07 -7.74
C ASN A 27 37.21 -1.22 -7.22
N SER A 28 38.10 -2.20 -7.11
CA SER A 28 38.07 -3.46 -6.35
C SER A 28 37.20 -3.51 -5.09
N GLY A 29 36.40 -4.57 -5.01
CA GLY A 29 35.81 -5.08 -3.77
C GLY A 29 34.46 -5.74 -4.01
N LEU A 30 34.45 -7.04 -4.25
CA LEU A 30 33.24 -7.87 -4.17
C LEU A 30 32.70 -7.81 -2.74
N LYS A 31 31.92 -6.77 -2.41
CA LYS A 31 31.01 -6.79 -1.28
C LYS A 31 29.84 -7.66 -1.70
N SER A 32 29.64 -8.79 -1.00
CA SER A 32 28.34 -9.46 -1.00
C SER A 32 27.34 -8.53 -0.33
N THR A 33 26.78 -7.60 -1.09
CA THR A 33 25.69 -6.76 -0.64
C THR A 33 24.46 -7.64 -0.54
N SER A 34 23.92 -7.78 0.67
CA SER A 34 22.54 -8.26 0.84
C SER A 34 21.64 -7.50 -0.14
N PRO A 35 20.66 -8.16 -0.79
CA PRO A 35 19.76 -7.46 -1.72
C PRO A 35 19.17 -6.24 -1.01
N ASP A 36 19.28 -5.07 -1.63
CA ASP A 36 18.71 -3.84 -1.10
C ASP A 36 17.21 -4.05 -1.00
N MET A 37 16.67 -4.05 0.21
CA MET A 37 15.27 -4.38 0.42
C MET A 37 14.44 -3.11 0.28
N LEU A 38 13.56 -3.06 -0.73
CA LEU A 38 12.62 -1.97 -0.92
C LEU A 38 11.65 -1.94 0.26
N ASN A 39 11.56 -0.80 0.93
CA ASN A 39 10.69 -0.64 2.09
C ASN A 39 9.50 0.30 1.79
N ILE A 40 8.29 -0.25 1.91
CA ILE A 40 7.05 0.46 1.60
C ILE A 40 6.31 0.73 2.90
N LEU A 41 5.96 1.98 3.17
CA LEU A 41 5.08 2.38 4.27
C LEU A 41 3.65 2.48 3.79
N SER A 42 2.70 1.83 4.47
CA SER A 42 1.27 2.16 4.35
C SER A 42 0.74 2.69 5.68
N LEU A 43 0.03 3.83 5.63
CA LEU A 43 -0.47 4.51 6.83
C LEU A 43 -1.70 5.41 6.58
N ASN A 44 -2.71 5.30 7.45
CA ASN A 44 -3.72 6.35 7.62
C ASN A 44 -3.15 7.52 8.43
N CYS A 45 -3.00 8.69 7.79
CA CYS A 45 -2.38 9.86 8.41
C CYS A 45 -3.39 10.86 8.99
N CYS A 46 -4.68 10.73 8.67
CA CYS A 46 -5.77 11.59 9.16
C CYS A 46 -5.52 13.11 9.01
N GLY A 47 -4.83 13.52 7.94
CA GLY A 47 -4.51 14.91 7.61
C GLY A 47 -3.00 15.15 7.61
N ILE A 48 -2.39 15.14 6.42
CA ILE A 48 -0.92 15.14 6.29
C ILE A 48 -0.27 16.50 6.63
N ILE A 49 -0.90 17.62 6.31
CA ILE A 49 -0.31 18.96 6.52
C ILE A 49 0.09 19.18 7.98
N LYS A 50 -0.80 18.83 8.91
CA LYS A 50 -0.51 18.93 10.34
C LYS A 50 0.54 17.91 10.79
N LYS A 51 0.53 16.70 10.21
CA LYS A 51 1.48 15.64 10.57
C LYS A 51 2.91 15.97 10.15
N LEU A 52 3.12 16.65 9.03
CA LEU A 52 4.45 17.09 8.60
C LEU A 52 5.07 18.17 9.49
N GLN A 53 4.32 18.78 10.41
CA GLN A 53 4.87 19.70 11.40
C GLN A 53 5.64 18.98 12.51
N TYR A 54 5.50 17.65 12.63
CA TYR A 54 6.18 16.84 13.63
C TYR A 54 7.43 16.19 13.02
N PRO A 55 8.65 16.50 13.53
CA PRO A 55 9.89 15.96 12.99
C PRO A 55 9.96 14.43 12.97
N GLU A 56 9.30 13.76 13.91
CA GLU A 56 9.24 12.30 14.00
C GLU A 56 8.44 11.70 12.84
N PHE A 57 7.38 12.39 12.41
CA PHE A 57 6.60 11.97 11.25
C PHE A 57 7.41 12.17 9.96
N GLU A 58 8.10 13.29 9.81
CA GLU A 58 9.00 13.50 8.68
C GLU A 58 10.11 12.43 8.64
N THR A 59 10.74 12.14 9.78
CA THR A 59 11.75 11.09 9.92
C THR A 59 11.20 9.72 9.54
N LEU A 60 9.97 9.42 9.95
CA LEU A 60 9.28 8.18 9.56
C LEU A 60 9.12 8.11 8.04
N LEU A 61 8.63 9.17 7.40
CA LEU A 61 8.47 9.19 5.94
C LEU A 61 9.82 9.01 5.23
N ARG A 62 10.85 9.74 5.65
CA ARG A 62 12.21 9.67 5.06
C ARG A 62 12.88 8.31 5.18
N SER A 63 12.48 7.52 6.18
CA SER A 63 13.03 6.18 6.37
C SER A 63 12.50 5.14 5.37
N HIS A 64 11.50 5.47 4.54
CA HIS A 64 10.89 4.55 3.57
C HIS A 64 11.10 4.98 2.12
N ASP A 65 11.27 4.02 1.21
CA ASP A 65 11.49 4.23 -0.22
C ASP A 65 10.19 4.63 -0.94
N ILE A 66 9.09 4.00 -0.54
CA ILE A 66 7.74 4.25 -1.04
C ILE A 66 6.81 4.48 0.15
N ILE A 67 5.90 5.43 0.00
CA ILE A 67 4.96 5.91 1.01
C ILE A 67 3.55 5.87 0.41
N CYS A 68 2.67 5.14 1.05
CA CYS A 68 1.26 5.01 0.72
C CYS A 68 0.44 5.60 1.87
N LEU A 69 -0.11 6.81 1.69
CA LEU A 69 -0.92 7.46 2.72
C LEU A 69 -2.38 7.52 2.31
N VAL A 70 -3.25 7.34 3.30
CA VAL A 70 -4.69 7.55 3.19
C VAL A 70 -5.17 8.62 4.17
N GLU A 71 -6.36 9.16 3.92
CA GLU A 71 -6.93 10.27 4.69
C GLU A 71 -6.00 11.48 4.76
N THR A 72 -5.39 11.82 3.62
CA THR A 72 -4.44 12.95 3.51
C THR A 72 -5.13 14.30 3.74
N LYS A 73 -6.44 14.39 3.46
CA LYS A 73 -7.28 15.59 3.58
C LYS A 73 -6.71 16.78 2.82
N LEU A 74 -6.31 16.52 1.58
CA LEU A 74 -5.82 17.52 0.63
C LEU A 74 -6.87 17.86 -0.44
N ASP A 75 -6.66 18.99 -1.11
CA ASP A 75 -7.24 19.32 -2.42
C ASP A 75 -6.13 19.77 -3.40
N ASP A 76 -6.47 20.09 -4.64
CA ASP A 76 -5.49 20.37 -5.71
C ASP A 76 -4.74 21.70 -5.51
N ARG A 77 -5.07 22.48 -4.48
CA ARG A 77 -4.33 23.71 -4.12
C ARG A 77 -3.25 23.45 -3.08
N ASP A 78 -3.29 22.30 -2.43
CA ASP A 78 -2.28 21.93 -1.45
C ASP A 78 -1.03 21.41 -2.14
N GLU A 79 0.12 21.81 -1.59
CA GLU A 79 1.42 21.32 -2.03
C GLU A 79 2.10 20.63 -0.85
N ILE A 80 2.64 19.44 -1.09
CA ILE A 80 3.45 18.71 -0.12
C ILE A 80 4.89 18.69 -0.59
N LYS A 81 5.80 19.15 0.27
CA LYS A 81 7.24 19.17 0.00
C LYS A 81 7.96 18.27 1.00
N LEU A 82 8.65 17.28 0.48
CA LEU A 82 9.62 16.48 1.22
C LEU A 82 10.83 16.31 0.29
N PRO A 83 11.94 17.04 0.52
CA PRO A 83 13.12 16.96 -0.34
C PRO A 83 13.56 15.52 -0.62
N GLY A 84 13.78 15.20 -1.90
CA GLY A 84 14.14 13.87 -2.38
C GLY A 84 12.96 12.94 -2.69
N TYR A 85 11.71 13.39 -2.51
CA TYR A 85 10.50 12.62 -2.85
C TYR A 85 9.70 13.27 -3.97
N ILE A 86 9.06 12.41 -4.75
CA ILE A 86 8.00 12.76 -5.70
C ILE A 86 6.69 12.29 -5.10
N PHE A 87 5.65 13.13 -5.21
CA PHE A 87 4.31 12.82 -4.76
C PHE A 87 3.30 12.80 -5.91
N LYS A 88 2.43 11.80 -5.89
CA LYS A 88 1.24 11.68 -6.73
C LYS A 88 0.02 11.65 -5.82
N PHE A 89 -1.02 12.37 -6.21
CA PHE A 89 -2.20 12.58 -5.38
C PHE A 89 -3.44 12.06 -6.09
N LYS A 90 -4.30 11.38 -5.33
CA LYS A 90 -5.66 11.07 -5.73
C LYS A 90 -6.60 11.74 -4.73
N ASN A 91 -6.79 13.04 -4.93
CA ASN A 91 -7.67 13.86 -4.10
C ASN A 91 -9.14 13.51 -4.38
N ARG A 92 -9.96 13.51 -3.33
CA ARG A 92 -11.40 13.25 -3.46
C ARG A 92 -12.13 14.35 -4.22
N LYS A 93 -11.69 15.60 -4.06
CA LYS A 93 -12.26 16.79 -4.68
C LYS A 93 -11.12 17.68 -5.16
N LYS A 94 -11.30 18.31 -6.33
CA LYS A 94 -10.33 19.24 -6.90
C LYS A 94 -10.11 20.46 -6.00
N ILE A 95 -11.20 21.08 -5.55
CA ILE A 95 -11.19 22.23 -4.65
C ILE A 95 -12.30 22.03 -3.63
N ALA A 96 -11.98 22.09 -2.34
CA ALA A 96 -12.95 21.83 -1.28
C ALA A 96 -12.96 22.91 -0.20
N LYS A 97 -14.15 23.23 0.30
CA LYS A 97 -14.32 24.04 1.53
C LYS A 97 -13.92 23.25 2.78
N VAL A 98 -14.23 21.96 2.79
CA VAL A 98 -13.83 20.98 3.82
C VAL A 98 -13.16 19.81 3.12
N LYS A 99 -11.90 19.57 3.45
CA LYS A 99 -11.07 18.51 2.85
C LYS A 99 -11.30 17.19 3.58
N SER A 100 -11.41 16.09 2.82
CA SER A 100 -11.72 14.76 3.36
C SER A 100 -11.15 13.65 2.49
N GLY A 101 -10.83 12.50 3.09
CA GLY A 101 -10.27 11.35 2.38
C GLY A 101 -8.94 11.68 1.70
N GLY A 102 -8.74 11.11 0.50
CA GLY A 102 -7.58 11.37 -0.35
C GLY A 102 -6.45 10.38 -0.12
N ASN A 103 -5.94 9.84 -1.22
CA ASN A 103 -4.81 8.91 -1.24
C ASN A 103 -3.58 9.61 -1.80
N LEU A 104 -2.40 9.27 -1.28
CA LEU A 104 -1.12 9.83 -1.71
C LEU A 104 -0.10 8.72 -1.86
N LEU A 105 0.56 8.72 -3.01
CA LEU A 105 1.73 7.92 -3.31
C LEU A 105 2.95 8.83 -3.28
N GLY A 106 3.88 8.56 -2.39
CA GLY A 106 5.18 9.22 -2.32
C GLY A 106 6.28 8.21 -2.59
N TYR A 107 7.33 8.60 -3.29
CA TYR A 107 8.49 7.74 -3.50
C TYR A 107 9.76 8.55 -3.66
N LYS A 108 10.90 7.98 -3.27
CA LYS A 108 12.20 8.63 -3.48
C LYS A 108 12.44 8.86 -4.97
N GLN A 109 12.99 10.02 -5.31
CA GLN A 109 13.20 10.46 -6.70
C GLN A 109 14.00 9.44 -7.54
N LYS A 110 14.93 8.70 -6.94
CA LYS A 110 15.68 7.63 -7.62
C LYS A 110 14.80 6.50 -8.20
N TYR A 111 13.53 6.41 -7.78
CA TYR A 111 12.56 5.42 -8.28
C TYR A 111 11.60 5.95 -9.35
N GLU A 112 11.75 7.20 -9.79
CA GLU A 112 10.79 7.86 -10.71
C GLU A 112 10.51 7.05 -11.98
N HIS A 113 11.54 6.48 -12.60
CA HIS A 113 11.40 5.71 -13.83
C HIS A 113 10.92 4.27 -13.63
N PHE A 114 10.73 3.84 -12.38
CA PHE A 114 10.29 2.49 -12.04
C PHE A 114 8.88 2.45 -11.45
N ILE A 115 8.25 3.60 -11.23
CA ILE A 115 6.93 3.71 -10.62
C ILE A 115 5.99 4.41 -11.60
N GLU A 116 4.88 3.76 -11.92
CA GLU A 116 3.86 4.28 -12.81
C GLU A 116 2.49 4.19 -12.16
N VAL A 117 1.72 5.29 -12.21
CA VAL A 117 0.33 5.30 -11.74
C VAL A 117 -0.57 4.63 -12.77
N ILE A 118 -1.48 3.78 -12.31
CA ILE A 118 -2.52 3.16 -13.15
C ILE A 118 -3.82 3.90 -12.89
N ASP A 119 -4.34 4.61 -13.89
CA ASP A 119 -5.63 5.29 -13.77
C ASP A 119 -6.78 4.34 -14.13
N THR A 120 -7.54 3.93 -13.12
CA THR A 120 -8.72 3.05 -13.26
C THR A 120 -10.03 3.82 -13.03
N GLY A 121 -9.99 5.12 -12.74
CA GLY A 121 -11.18 5.88 -12.33
C GLY A 121 -11.75 5.49 -10.95
N SER A 122 -11.13 4.54 -10.24
CA SER A 122 -11.59 4.06 -8.93
C SER A 122 -11.82 5.19 -7.92
N LYS A 123 -12.82 5.04 -7.05
CA LYS A 123 -13.05 5.98 -5.94
C LYS A 123 -12.31 5.57 -4.66
N PHE A 124 -12.00 4.28 -4.51
CA PHE A 124 -11.51 3.69 -3.27
C PHE A 124 -10.02 3.35 -3.32
N VAL A 125 -9.51 3.04 -4.51
CA VAL A 125 -8.14 2.56 -4.69
C VAL A 125 -7.33 3.55 -5.52
N PHE A 126 -6.09 3.82 -5.10
CA PHE A 126 -5.10 4.49 -5.91
C PHE A 126 -4.04 3.49 -6.36
N TRP A 127 -4.11 3.09 -7.63
CA TRP A 127 -3.25 2.07 -8.19
C TRP A 127 -1.95 2.62 -8.74
N PHE A 128 -0.88 1.87 -8.54
CA PHE A 128 0.40 2.08 -9.17
C PHE A 128 1.09 0.74 -9.37
N LYS A 129 2.04 0.69 -10.30
CA LYS A 129 2.92 -0.46 -10.48
C LYS A 129 4.36 -0.08 -10.24
N ILE A 130 5.11 -1.08 -9.81
CA ILE A 130 6.55 -1.04 -9.61
C ILE A 130 7.18 -1.98 -10.63
N SER A 131 8.18 -1.47 -11.35
CA SER A 131 8.85 -2.22 -12.41
C SER A 131 9.49 -3.50 -11.88
N SER A 132 9.32 -4.58 -12.64
CA SER A 132 9.98 -5.87 -12.44
C SER A 132 11.50 -5.76 -12.26
N LYS A 133 12.10 -4.75 -12.91
CA LYS A 133 13.54 -4.45 -12.84
C LYS A 133 14.02 -4.19 -11.42
N ILE A 134 13.22 -3.52 -10.58
CA ILE A 134 13.59 -3.24 -9.19
C ILE A 134 12.95 -4.23 -8.21
N MET A 135 11.94 -5.00 -8.63
CA MET A 135 11.32 -6.03 -7.79
C MET A 135 12.00 -7.41 -7.94
N ASN A 136 12.91 -7.54 -8.92
CA ASN A 136 13.55 -8.79 -9.32
C ASN A 136 12.52 -9.91 -9.60
N THR A 137 11.47 -9.54 -10.33
CA THR A 137 10.37 -10.43 -10.74
C THR A 137 10.34 -10.58 -12.28
N ASP A 138 9.54 -11.53 -12.77
CA ASP A 138 9.26 -11.73 -14.20
C ASP A 138 8.29 -10.70 -14.78
N THR A 139 7.44 -10.10 -13.93
CA THR A 139 6.47 -9.06 -14.30
C THR A 139 6.40 -7.94 -13.27
N ASP A 140 5.86 -6.79 -13.68
CA ASP A 140 5.67 -5.65 -12.80
C ASP A 140 4.73 -6.02 -11.64
N THR A 141 4.98 -5.45 -10.46
CA THR A 141 4.15 -5.66 -9.27
C THR A 141 3.19 -4.49 -9.10
N VAL A 142 1.91 -4.77 -8.97
CA VAL A 142 0.85 -3.77 -8.80
C VAL A 142 0.47 -3.61 -7.34
N PHE A 143 0.34 -2.37 -6.90
CA PHE A 143 -0.11 -1.99 -5.57
C PHE A 143 -1.34 -1.08 -5.64
N GLY A 144 -2.32 -1.35 -4.79
CA GLY A 144 -3.49 -0.52 -4.60
C GLY A 144 -3.49 0.12 -3.22
N ILE A 145 -3.44 1.46 -3.17
CA ILE A 145 -3.62 2.21 -1.91
C ILE A 145 -5.12 2.34 -1.66
N VAL A 146 -5.63 1.55 -0.71
CA VAL A 146 -7.06 1.42 -0.42
C VAL A 146 -7.44 2.33 0.74
N TYR A 147 -8.52 3.10 0.54
CA TYR A 147 -9.25 3.74 1.62
C TYR A 147 -10.74 3.52 1.47
N ILE A 148 -11.30 2.68 2.35
CA ILE A 148 -12.75 2.47 2.44
C ILE A 148 -13.27 3.36 3.57
N PRO A 149 -14.20 4.30 3.30
CA PRO A 149 -14.76 5.12 4.36
C PRO A 149 -15.55 4.30 5.38
N PRO A 150 -15.58 4.69 6.66
CA PRO A 150 -16.38 4.00 7.66
C PRO A 150 -17.87 3.97 7.30
N GLU A 151 -18.55 2.86 7.62
CA GLU A 151 -19.92 2.49 7.21
C GLU A 151 -21.00 3.56 7.51
N TYR A 152 -20.78 4.40 8.51
CA TYR A 152 -21.75 5.42 8.94
C TYR A 152 -21.42 6.84 8.46
N THR A 153 -20.45 6.98 7.55
CA THR A 153 -20.11 8.27 6.96
C THR A 153 -20.92 8.51 5.68
N SER A 154 -21.12 9.78 5.32
CA SER A 154 -21.76 10.17 4.05
C SER A 154 -20.99 9.73 2.79
N TYR A 155 -19.85 9.06 2.97
CA TYR A 155 -18.98 8.60 1.90
C TYR A 155 -18.90 7.07 1.83
N ALA A 156 -19.58 6.36 2.74
CA ALA A 156 -19.71 4.92 2.67
C ALA A 156 -20.42 4.52 1.38
N SER A 157 -20.01 3.40 0.81
CA SER A 157 -20.65 2.78 -0.34
C SER A 157 -20.74 1.29 -0.07
N TRP A 158 -21.95 0.74 -0.15
CA TRP A 158 -22.19 -0.69 0.02
C TRP A 158 -21.48 -1.53 -1.05
N ASP A 159 -21.26 -0.94 -2.23
CA ASP A 159 -20.56 -1.58 -3.35
C ASP A 159 -19.03 -1.40 -3.32
N ALA A 160 -18.46 -0.82 -2.25
CA ALA A 160 -17.02 -0.53 -2.19
C ALA A 160 -16.18 -1.79 -2.40
N PHE A 161 -16.53 -2.88 -1.71
CA PHE A 161 -15.81 -4.15 -1.85
C PHE A 161 -16.00 -4.77 -3.23
N CYS A 162 -17.23 -4.77 -3.78
CA CYS A 162 -17.50 -5.27 -5.13
C CYS A 162 -16.71 -4.50 -6.20
N GLN A 163 -16.61 -3.17 -6.07
CA GLN A 163 -15.81 -2.36 -7.00
C GLN A 163 -14.31 -2.68 -6.88
N ILE A 164 -13.79 -2.83 -5.66
CA ILE A 164 -12.40 -3.21 -5.44
C ILE A 164 -12.12 -4.61 -6.01
N GLU A 165 -13.03 -5.57 -5.83
CA GLU A 165 -12.92 -6.93 -6.32
C GLU A 165 -12.87 -6.97 -7.86
N ILE A 166 -13.79 -6.28 -8.54
CA ILE A 166 -13.80 -6.19 -10.01
C ILE A 166 -12.48 -5.61 -10.53
N GLU A 167 -11.98 -4.54 -9.89
CA GLU A 167 -10.70 -3.95 -10.26
C GLU A 167 -9.52 -4.90 -10.01
N CYS A 168 -9.55 -5.66 -8.92
CA CYS A 168 -8.53 -6.67 -8.64
C CYS A 168 -8.56 -7.79 -9.68
N LEU A 169 -9.73 -8.27 -10.09
CA LEU A 169 -9.87 -9.30 -11.13
C LEU A 169 -9.31 -8.80 -12.48
N ASP A 170 -9.65 -7.57 -12.88
CA ASP A 170 -9.12 -6.98 -14.10
C ASP A 170 -7.58 -6.82 -14.06
N LEU A 171 -7.02 -6.35 -12.95
CA LEU A 171 -5.58 -6.22 -12.79
C LEU A 171 -4.87 -7.57 -12.72
N SER A 172 -5.43 -8.54 -12.00
CA SER A 172 -4.88 -9.89 -11.89
C SER A 172 -4.90 -10.65 -13.22
N SER A 173 -5.78 -10.29 -14.16
CA SER A 173 -5.76 -10.83 -15.52
C SER A 173 -4.56 -10.34 -16.35
N ARG A 174 -3.92 -9.24 -15.94
CA ARG A 174 -2.81 -8.58 -16.65
C ARG A 174 -1.48 -8.68 -15.92
N TYR A 175 -1.52 -8.80 -14.59
CA TYR A 175 -0.35 -8.79 -13.72
C TYR A 175 -0.41 -9.96 -12.74
N LYS A 176 0.72 -10.65 -12.59
CA LYS A 176 0.85 -11.81 -11.69
C LYS A 176 0.81 -11.41 -10.22
N PHE A 177 1.39 -10.24 -9.88
CA PHE A 177 1.53 -9.78 -8.52
C PHE A 177 0.68 -8.53 -8.31
N VAL A 178 -0.42 -8.68 -7.57
CA VAL A 178 -1.32 -7.59 -7.18
C VAL A 178 -1.42 -7.59 -5.65
N SER A 179 -1.17 -6.44 -5.03
CA SER A 179 -1.23 -6.27 -3.58
C SER A 179 -2.07 -5.05 -3.22
N LEU A 180 -2.84 -5.16 -2.14
CA LEU A 180 -3.60 -4.05 -1.59
C LEU A 180 -3.00 -3.63 -0.25
N VAL A 181 -2.85 -2.33 -0.04
CA VAL A 181 -2.36 -1.75 1.21
C VAL A 181 -3.22 -0.55 1.58
N GLY A 182 -3.40 -0.28 2.88
CA GLY A 182 -4.11 0.92 3.32
C GLY A 182 -5.07 0.64 4.45
N ASP A 183 -6.14 1.44 4.50
CA ASP A 183 -7.17 1.36 5.53
C ASP A 183 -8.49 0.91 4.90
N PHE A 184 -8.79 -0.36 5.12
CA PHE A 184 -10.01 -0.99 4.63
C PHE A 184 -11.22 -0.69 5.53
N ASN A 185 -11.01 -0.08 6.71
CA ASN A 185 -12.03 0.02 7.77
C ASN A 185 -12.82 -1.29 7.99
N GLY A 186 -12.20 -2.43 7.67
CA GLY A 186 -12.81 -3.74 7.74
C GLY A 186 -12.81 -4.23 9.19
N ARG A 187 -13.98 -4.61 9.69
CA ARG A 187 -14.15 -5.17 11.03
C ARG A 187 -13.92 -6.69 11.02
N THR A 188 -12.73 -7.11 10.61
CA THR A 188 -12.39 -8.53 10.41
C THR A 188 -11.76 -9.18 11.63
N ALA A 189 -11.80 -8.54 12.80
CA ALA A 189 -11.08 -8.97 14.00
C ALA A 189 -11.49 -10.37 14.53
N SER A 190 -12.71 -10.81 14.24
CA SER A 190 -13.22 -12.14 14.58
C SER A 190 -13.04 -13.16 13.46
N GLU A 191 -12.67 -12.71 12.26
CA GLU A 191 -12.56 -13.54 11.07
C GLU A 191 -11.14 -14.08 10.93
N LYS A 192 -11.01 -15.23 10.25
CA LYS A 192 -9.70 -15.79 9.93
C LYS A 192 -9.03 -14.97 8.84
N ASP A 193 -7.72 -14.79 8.95
CA ASP A 193 -6.90 -14.11 7.93
C ASP A 193 -6.68 -14.95 6.66
N PHE A 194 -7.11 -16.21 6.69
CA PHE A 194 -7.00 -17.16 5.59
C PHE A 194 -8.33 -17.89 5.39
N LEU A 195 -8.63 -18.19 4.14
CA LEU A 195 -9.69 -19.10 3.76
C LEU A 195 -9.05 -20.47 3.50
N ILE A 196 -9.56 -21.52 4.14
CA ILE A 196 -9.30 -22.90 3.71
C ILE A 196 -10.43 -23.22 2.74
N LEU A 197 -10.13 -23.22 1.44
CA LEU A 197 -11.08 -23.69 0.45
C LEU A 197 -11.12 -25.21 0.50
N ASP A 198 -12.30 -25.78 0.75
CA ASP A 198 -12.49 -27.22 0.56
C ASP A 198 -12.38 -27.54 -0.93
N SER A 199 -11.47 -28.43 -1.28
CA SER A 199 -11.16 -28.87 -2.65
C SER A 199 -12.32 -29.61 -3.37
N HIS A 200 -13.53 -29.56 -2.82
CA HIS A 200 -14.69 -30.32 -3.26
C HIS A 200 -15.91 -29.46 -3.58
N ASP A 201 -15.79 -28.12 -3.54
CA ASP A 201 -16.85 -27.24 -4.02
C ASP A 201 -16.59 -26.83 -5.49
N PRO A 202 -17.27 -27.44 -6.47
CA PRO A 202 -17.10 -27.12 -7.88
C PRO A 202 -17.63 -25.73 -8.28
N SER A 203 -18.27 -24.99 -7.37
CA SER A 203 -18.66 -23.59 -7.60
C SER A 203 -17.54 -22.59 -7.29
N ASN A 204 -16.47 -23.03 -6.60
CA ASN A 204 -15.33 -22.19 -6.27
C ASN A 204 -14.31 -22.16 -7.42
N ASN A 205 -14.59 -21.36 -8.45
CA ASN A 205 -13.65 -21.01 -9.53
C ASN A 205 -12.39 -20.23 -9.06
N PHE A 206 -12.18 -20.10 -7.74
CA PHE A 206 -11.03 -19.44 -7.14
C PHE A 206 -9.88 -20.40 -6.79
N SER A 207 -10.05 -21.71 -7.01
CA SER A 207 -9.01 -22.72 -6.73
C SER A 207 -7.69 -22.44 -7.45
N ASP A 208 -7.74 -21.84 -8.64
CA ASP A 208 -6.55 -21.51 -9.43
C ASP A 208 -5.91 -20.17 -9.02
N LEU A 209 -6.63 -19.33 -8.26
CA LEU A 209 -6.18 -17.99 -7.85
C LEU A 209 -5.51 -17.96 -6.47
N ILE A 210 -5.60 -19.03 -5.69
CA ILE A 210 -5.16 -19.06 -4.30
C ILE A 210 -4.27 -20.29 -4.08
N GLU A 211 -3.03 -20.22 -4.57
CA GLU A 211 -2.01 -21.22 -4.29
C GLU A 211 -1.62 -21.13 -2.79
N ASN A 212 -2.22 -22.01 -1.97
CA ASN A 212 -1.93 -22.27 -0.54
C ASN A 212 -1.42 -21.06 0.28
N SER A 213 -2.32 -20.13 0.59
CA SER A 213 -2.04 -18.95 1.43
C SER A 213 -1.35 -19.28 2.76
N VAL A 214 -1.59 -20.47 3.32
CA VAL A 214 -1.07 -20.87 4.64
C VAL A 214 0.43 -21.10 4.64
N SER A 215 1.00 -21.74 3.61
CA SER A 215 2.45 -21.98 3.54
C SER A 215 3.22 -20.68 3.33
N ILE A 216 2.62 -19.71 2.63
CA ILE A 216 3.18 -18.36 2.45
C ILE A 216 3.22 -17.62 3.80
N LEU A 217 2.17 -17.71 4.61
CA LEU A 217 2.16 -17.10 5.95
C LEU A 217 3.28 -17.66 6.83
N ASP A 218 3.48 -18.99 6.83
CA ASP A 218 4.56 -19.62 7.58
C ASP A 218 5.94 -19.18 7.08
N PHE A 219 6.13 -19.12 5.76
CA PHE A 219 7.38 -18.66 5.15
C PHE A 219 7.72 -17.21 5.53
N LEU A 220 6.70 -16.36 5.64
CA LEU A 220 6.85 -14.95 6.00
C LEU A 220 6.87 -14.70 7.52
N ASP A 221 6.82 -15.75 8.35
CA ASP A 221 6.70 -15.67 9.81
C ASP A 221 5.50 -14.80 10.25
N ILE A 222 4.40 -14.88 9.50
CA ILE A 222 3.15 -14.16 9.81
C ILE A 222 2.30 -15.08 10.71
N PRO A 223 1.92 -14.62 11.92
CA PRO A 223 1.09 -15.42 12.82
C PRO A 223 -0.25 -15.77 12.18
N ARG A 224 -0.57 -17.07 12.13
CA ARG A 224 -1.86 -17.57 11.60
C ARG A 224 -3.08 -17.11 12.41
N GLU A 225 -2.89 -16.89 13.70
CA GLU A 225 -3.92 -16.35 14.60
C GLU A 225 -3.48 -14.98 15.11
N ARG A 226 -3.92 -13.91 14.45
CA ARG A 226 -3.75 -12.56 14.98
C ARG A 226 -4.82 -12.29 16.03
N LYS A 227 -4.42 -12.18 17.31
CA LYS A 227 -5.32 -11.68 18.35
C LYS A 227 -5.44 -10.17 18.25
N ASN A 228 -6.65 -9.67 18.02
CA ASN A 228 -6.92 -8.25 18.09
C ASN A 228 -6.63 -7.74 19.52
N ARG A 229 -5.72 -6.77 19.63
CA ARG A 229 -5.30 -6.16 20.91
C ARG A 229 -6.35 -5.22 21.50
N ASP A 230 -7.39 -4.89 20.75
CA ASP A 230 -8.47 -3.99 21.14
C ASP A 230 -9.72 -4.71 21.65
N ILE A 231 -9.73 -6.05 21.63
CA ILE A 231 -10.76 -6.84 22.32
C ILE A 231 -10.57 -6.65 23.83
N GLY A 232 -11.29 -5.70 24.41
CA GLY A 232 -11.31 -5.44 25.87
C GLY A 232 -11.21 -3.98 26.29
N LYS A 233 -10.90 -3.06 25.37
CA LYS A 233 -10.96 -1.61 25.64
C LYS A 233 -12.39 -1.11 25.37
N LYS A 234 -13.31 -1.35 26.29
CA LYS A 234 -14.60 -0.65 26.35
C LYS A 234 -14.54 0.49 27.34
#